data_AF-A0A0M8K9S6-F1
#
_entry.id   AF-A0A0M8K9S6-F1
#
_cell.length_a   1.000
_cell.length_b   1.000
_cell.length_c   1.000
_cell.angle_alpha   90.00
_cell.angle_beta   90.00
_cell.angle_gamma   90.00
#
_symmetry.space_group_name_H-M   'P 1'
#
loop_
_entity.id
_entity.type
_entity.pdbx_description
1 polymer ?
#
loop_
_entity_poly.entity_id
_entity_poly.type
_entity_poly.pdbx_seq_one_letter_code
_entity_poly.pdbx_strand_id
1 'polypeptide(L)'
;MVSIHTNHIGEGDGNDRFRHSFYVVFQRTRQPAISQTHPLPRYVLFGSPDDRRTATVLHLLDEWLATQPKHVVFGFSPDEAAAAQRVLILGDTHAVSGDIEARLRAAGCDVVRAALTSWRDIRTVLEQFVHAP
;
A
#
# COMPACT_ATOMS: atom_id res chain seq x y z
N MET A 1 -26.24 -4.59 25.54
CA MET A 1 -26.92 -3.30 25.27
C MET A 1 -25.90 -2.21 25.58
N VAL A 2 -25.42 -1.49 24.57
CA VAL A 2 -24.43 -0.43 24.77
C VAL A 2 -25.11 0.89 24.45
N SER A 3 -25.26 1.74 25.46
CA SER A 3 -25.75 3.11 25.29
C SER A 3 -24.53 4.01 25.22
N ILE A 4 -24.26 4.57 24.04
CA ILE A 4 -23.14 5.50 23.84
C ILE A 4 -23.70 6.91 23.94
N HIS A 5 -23.30 7.64 24.98
CA HIS A 5 -23.62 9.05 25.17
C HIS A 5 -22.36 9.88 24.95
N THR A 6 -22.40 10.83 24.02
CA THR A 6 -21.36 11.85 23.90
C THR A 6 -21.75 12.99 24.82
N ASN A 7 -21.08 13.10 25.97
CA ASN A 7 -21.31 14.20 26.90
C ASN A 7 -20.76 15.49 26.27
N HIS A 8 -21.60 16.50 26.03
CA HIS A 8 -21.16 17.77 25.45
C HIS A 8 -20.95 18.79 26.58
N ILE A 9 -19.78 19.43 26.62
CA ILE A 9 -19.57 20.58 27.52
C ILE A 9 -20.44 21.74 26.99
N GLY A 10 -21.40 22.22 27.79
CA GLY A 10 -22.28 23.35 27.45
C GLY A 10 -23.79 23.11 27.66
N GLU A 11 -24.20 21.97 28.19
CA GLU A 11 -25.61 21.70 28.53
C GLU A 11 -26.00 22.47 29.81
N GLY A 12 -26.54 23.67 29.65
CA GLY A 12 -27.16 24.43 30.75
C GLY A 12 -28.50 23.83 31.18
N ASP A 13 -29.08 24.35 32.27
CA ASP A 13 -30.39 23.94 32.82
C ASP A 13 -31.54 24.26 31.84
N GLY A 14 -31.76 23.43 30.83
CA GLY A 14 -32.94 23.55 29.99
C GLY A 14 -32.85 23.01 28.56
N ASN A 15 -32.64 21.71 28.36
CA ASN A 15 -33.19 21.02 27.18
C ASN A 15 -33.32 19.49 27.34
N ASP A 16 -34.21 19.00 28.20
CA ASP A 16 -34.53 17.57 28.32
C ASP A 16 -35.31 16.98 27.12
N ARG A 17 -35.52 17.74 26.03
CA ARG A 17 -36.58 17.42 25.06
C ARG A 17 -36.13 16.68 23.80
N PHE A 18 -34.85 16.42 23.60
CA PHE A 18 -34.35 15.77 22.38
C PHE A 18 -33.39 14.62 22.65
N ARG A 19 -33.90 13.53 23.24
CA ARG A 19 -33.23 12.22 23.23
C ARG A 19 -33.30 11.62 21.82
N HIS A 20 -32.32 11.92 20.97
CA HIS A 20 -32.15 11.22 19.70
C HIS A 20 -31.65 9.81 19.99
N SER A 21 -32.60 8.87 20.07
CA SER A 21 -32.31 7.45 20.19
C SER A 21 -32.31 6.87 18.79
N PHE A 22 -31.20 6.27 18.36
CA PHE A 22 -31.15 5.48 17.14
C PHE A 22 -30.73 4.05 17.49
N TYR A 23 -31.19 3.09 16.70
CA TYR A 23 -30.86 1.68 16.86
C TYR A 23 -29.95 1.25 15.72
N VAL A 24 -28.83 0.63 16.06
CA VAL A 24 -27.87 0.09 15.10
C VAL A 24 -27.98 -1.43 15.09
N VAL A 25 -28.21 -2.00 13.91
CA VAL A 25 -28.12 -3.45 13.68
C VAL A 25 -26.76 -3.74 13.06
N PHE A 26 -25.91 -4.47 13.77
CA PHE A 26 -24.69 -5.02 13.19
C PHE A 26 -25.04 -6.27 12.41
N GLN A 27 -24.99 -6.18 11.07
CA GLN A 27 -25.10 -7.35 10.19
C GLN A 27 -23.70 -7.81 9.80
N ARG A 28 -23.39 -9.08 10.10
CA ARG A 28 -22.16 -9.72 9.61
C ARG A 28 -22.35 -10.05 8.13
N THR A 29 -21.70 -9.29 7.26
CA THR A 29 -21.59 -9.67 5.85
C THR A 29 -20.60 -10.83 5.72
N ARG A 30 -20.93 -11.84 4.91
CA ARG A 30 -19.93 -12.79 4.42
C ARG A 30 -19.26 -12.12 3.24
N GLN A 31 -17.96 -11.88 3.34
CA GLN A 31 -17.17 -11.47 2.19
C GLN A 31 -17.35 -12.55 1.11
N PRO A 32 -17.92 -12.24 -0.06
CA PRO A 32 -17.90 -13.19 -1.18
C PRO A 32 -16.42 -13.55 -1.41
N ALA A 33 -16.16 -14.81 -1.77
CA ALA A 33 -14.80 -15.25 -2.09
C ALA A 33 -14.16 -14.19 -2.97
N ILE A 34 -13.07 -13.61 -2.48
CA ILE A 34 -12.39 -12.51 -3.14
C ILE A 34 -11.91 -13.10 -4.46
N SER A 35 -12.65 -12.92 -5.56
CA SER A 35 -12.04 -12.91 -6.89
C SER A 35 -10.89 -11.93 -6.72
N GLN A 36 -9.65 -12.41 -6.88
CA GLN A 36 -8.42 -11.66 -6.58
C GLN A 36 -8.36 -10.40 -7.44
N THR A 37 -9.13 -9.41 -7.03
CA THR A 37 -9.20 -8.10 -7.66
C THR A 37 -8.10 -7.38 -6.91
N HIS A 38 -6.88 -7.44 -7.44
CA HIS A 38 -5.77 -6.66 -6.91
C HIS A 38 -6.20 -5.18 -6.93
N PRO A 39 -6.51 -4.56 -5.77
CA PRO A 39 -7.01 -3.19 -5.75
C PRO A 39 -5.96 -2.19 -6.25
N LEU A 40 -4.68 -2.58 -6.23
CA LEU A 40 -3.58 -1.80 -6.73
C LEU A 40 -3.15 -2.32 -8.11
N PRO A 41 -3.15 -1.48 -9.16
CA PRO A 41 -2.71 -1.94 -10.47
C PRO A 41 -1.18 -2.16 -10.51
N ARG A 42 -0.40 -1.28 -9.87
CA ARG A 42 1.07 -1.33 -9.88
C ARG A 42 1.67 -0.93 -8.54
N TYR A 43 2.61 -1.72 -8.05
CA TYR A 43 3.36 -1.44 -6.81
C TYR A 43 4.87 -1.58 -7.04
N VAL A 44 5.65 -0.61 -6.59
CA VAL A 44 7.12 -0.68 -6.55
C VAL A 44 7.54 -0.94 -5.11
N LEU A 45 8.07 -2.13 -4.88
CA LEU A 45 8.57 -2.57 -3.59
C LEU A 45 10.07 -2.28 -3.49
N PHE A 46 10.43 -1.38 -2.57
CA PHE A 46 11.82 -1.13 -2.20
C PHE A 46 12.28 -2.10 -1.11
N GLY A 47 13.60 -2.23 -0.97
CA GLY A 47 14.21 -2.89 0.19
C GLY A 47 13.92 -2.18 1.51
N SER A 48 14.45 -2.70 2.62
CA SER A 48 14.23 -2.08 3.93
C SER A 48 14.60 -0.59 3.94
N PRO A 49 13.78 0.30 4.52
CA PRO A 49 14.10 1.72 4.64
C PRO A 49 15.33 1.97 5.54
N ASP A 50 15.66 1.03 6.42
CA ASP A 50 16.84 1.08 7.28
C ASP A 50 18.14 0.69 6.56
N ASP A 51 18.04 0.14 5.34
CA ASP A 51 19.21 -0.18 4.53
C ASP A 51 19.78 1.09 3.86
N ARG A 52 21.07 1.34 4.05
CA ARG A 52 21.75 2.52 3.48
C ARG A 52 21.69 2.57 1.95
N ARG A 53 21.70 1.41 1.28
CA ARG A 53 21.55 1.38 -0.19
C ARG A 53 20.16 1.82 -0.61
N THR A 54 19.12 1.30 0.03
CA THR A 54 17.74 1.75 -0.19
C THR A 54 17.60 3.25 0.04
N ALA A 55 18.12 3.77 1.16
CA ALA A 55 18.06 5.20 1.47
C ALA A 55 18.75 6.07 0.39
N THR A 56 19.90 5.61 -0.13
CA THR A 56 20.62 6.30 -1.22
C THR A 56 19.78 6.33 -2.50
N VAL A 57 19.15 5.22 -2.85
CA VAL A 57 18.30 5.12 -4.06
C VAL A 57 17.06 6.00 -3.93
N LEU A 58 16.40 6.01 -2.78
CA LEU A 58 15.25 6.89 -2.53
C LEU A 58 15.63 8.36 -2.66
N HIS A 59 16.78 8.75 -2.12
CA HIS A 59 17.28 10.12 -2.25
C HIS A 59 17.51 10.51 -3.71
N LEU A 60 18.04 9.60 -4.53
CA LEU A 60 18.22 9.82 -5.98
C LEU A 60 16.89 9.86 -6.74
N LEU A 61 15.86 9.19 -6.22
CA LEU A 61 14.54 9.11 -6.83
C LEU A 61 13.58 10.22 -6.37
N ASP A 62 13.94 11.04 -5.39
CA ASP A 62 13.01 11.96 -4.71
C ASP A 62 12.25 12.87 -5.69
N GLU A 63 12.99 13.59 -6.54
CA GLU A 63 12.39 14.45 -7.58
C GLU A 63 11.56 13.64 -8.59
N TRP A 64 12.02 12.44 -8.95
CA TRP A 64 11.31 11.59 -9.91
C TRP A 64 10.00 11.08 -9.32
N LEU A 65 10.00 10.61 -8.06
CA LEU A 65 8.82 10.11 -7.34
C LEU A 65 7.71 11.16 -7.27
N ALA A 66 8.07 12.42 -7.09
CA ALA A 66 7.12 13.54 -7.06
C ALA A 66 6.35 13.75 -8.39
N THR A 67 6.89 13.27 -9.51
CA THR A 67 6.29 13.41 -10.85
C THR A 67 5.45 12.20 -11.28
N GLN A 68 5.36 11.17 -10.44
CA GLN A 68 4.78 9.90 -10.85
C GLN A 68 3.24 9.90 -10.88
N PRO A 69 2.63 9.12 -11.78
CA PRO A 69 1.19 9.05 -11.89
C PRO A 69 0.56 8.30 -10.70
N LYS A 70 -0.63 8.74 -10.28
CA LYS A 70 -1.34 8.27 -9.07
C LYS A 70 -1.72 6.78 -9.05
N HIS A 71 -1.56 6.06 -10.16
CA HIS A 71 -1.87 4.65 -10.27
C HIS A 71 -0.68 3.74 -9.93
N VAL A 72 0.49 4.29 -9.61
CA VAL A 72 1.64 3.54 -9.12
C VAL A 72 1.83 3.85 -7.65
N VAL A 73 1.86 2.80 -6.83
CA VAL A 73 2.14 2.92 -5.39
C VAL A 73 3.60 2.54 -5.14
N PHE A 74 4.24 3.30 -4.26
CA PHE A 74 5.64 3.16 -3.89
C PHE A 74 5.70 2.86 -2.40
N GLY A 75 6.42 1.80 -2.00
CA GLY A 75 6.51 1.46 -0.58
C GLY A 75 7.46 0.31 -0.25
N PHE A 76 7.41 -0.09 1.02
CA PHE A 76 8.36 -1.02 1.63
C PHE A 76 7.69 -2.32 2.12
N SER A 77 6.36 -2.43 1.99
CA SER A 77 5.60 -3.51 2.59
C SER A 77 5.34 -4.63 1.57
N PRO A 78 5.86 -5.84 1.81
CA PRO A 78 5.52 -7.00 1.00
C PRO A 78 4.04 -7.35 1.04
N ASP A 79 3.37 -7.09 2.16
CA ASP A 79 1.95 -7.41 2.32
C ASP A 79 1.06 -6.46 1.52
N GLU A 80 1.45 -5.17 1.40
CA GLU A 80 0.80 -4.24 0.47
C GLU A 80 1.08 -4.61 -0.99
N ALA A 81 2.31 -5.00 -1.30
CA ALA A 81 2.70 -5.45 -2.64
C ALA A 81 1.88 -6.67 -3.10
N ALA A 82 1.48 -7.56 -2.18
CA ALA A 82 0.62 -8.71 -2.49
C ALA A 82 -0.80 -8.32 -2.95
N ALA A 83 -1.26 -7.11 -2.60
CA ALA A 83 -2.51 -6.57 -3.10
C ALA A 83 -2.39 -5.95 -4.51
N ALA A 84 -1.20 -5.97 -5.12
CA ALA A 84 -0.97 -5.38 -6.43
C ALA A 84 -0.97 -6.40 -7.57
N GLN A 85 -1.50 -6.01 -8.73
CA GLN A 85 -1.54 -6.89 -9.89
C GLN A 85 -0.13 -7.10 -10.46
N ARG A 86 0.66 -6.02 -10.50
CA ARG A 86 2.06 -6.06 -10.90
C ARG A 86 2.95 -5.44 -9.83
N VAL A 87 4.05 -6.12 -9.50
CA VAL A 87 5.03 -5.69 -8.50
C VAL A 87 6.41 -5.58 -9.13
N LEU A 88 7.05 -4.42 -8.99
CA LEU A 88 8.47 -4.24 -9.28
C LEU A 88 9.25 -4.27 -7.97
N ILE A 89 10.11 -5.27 -7.79
CA ILE A 89 11.06 -5.32 -6.69
C ILE A 89 12.31 -4.56 -7.11
N LEU A 90 12.60 -3.45 -6.41
CA LEU A 90 13.76 -2.61 -6.65
C LEU A 90 14.84 -2.97 -5.61
N GLY A 91 15.73 -3.89 -5.97
CA GLY A 91 16.66 -4.48 -5.01
C GLY A 91 17.18 -5.86 -5.40
N ASP A 92 18.39 -6.17 -4.95
CA ASP A 92 18.92 -7.54 -4.96
C ASP A 92 18.23 -8.41 -3.89
N THR A 93 18.65 -9.67 -3.79
CA THR A 93 18.11 -10.63 -2.80
C THR A 93 18.49 -10.30 -1.36
N HIS A 94 19.45 -9.39 -1.13
CA HIS A 94 19.75 -8.86 0.21
C HIS A 94 18.73 -7.80 0.62
N ALA A 95 18.30 -6.96 -0.32
CA ALA A 95 17.30 -5.92 -0.07
C ALA A 95 15.88 -6.48 0.09
N VAL A 96 15.51 -7.45 -0.75
CA VAL A 96 14.22 -8.18 -0.68
C VAL A 96 14.49 -9.65 -0.94
N SER A 97 14.24 -10.50 0.06
CA SER A 97 14.55 -11.94 -0.03
C SER A 97 13.80 -12.64 -1.17
N GLY A 98 14.36 -13.76 -1.65
CA GLY A 98 13.70 -14.61 -2.65
C GLY A 98 12.37 -15.20 -2.17
N ASP A 99 12.22 -15.41 -0.86
CA ASP A 99 10.97 -15.91 -0.26
C ASP A 99 9.81 -14.92 -0.40
N ILE A 100 10.09 -13.62 -0.30
CA ILE A 100 9.09 -12.57 -0.52
C ILE A 100 8.63 -12.59 -1.98
N GLU A 101 9.57 -12.71 -2.92
CA GLU A 101 9.26 -12.81 -4.34
C GLU A 101 8.41 -14.05 -4.65
N ALA A 102 8.75 -15.20 -4.07
CA ALA A 102 7.96 -16.43 -4.19
C ALA A 102 6.54 -16.28 -3.62
N ARG A 103 6.41 -15.63 -2.46
CA ARG A 103 5.10 -15.32 -1.85
C ARG A 103 4.24 -14.40 -2.73
N LEU A 104 4.83 -13.37 -3.33
CA LEU A 104 4.13 -12.45 -4.22
C LEU A 104 3.64 -13.15 -5.49
N ARG A 105 4.47 -14.00 -6.11
CA ARG A 105 4.03 -14.82 -7.25
C ARG A 105 2.93 -15.82 -6.87
N ALA A 106 3.04 -16.45 -5.70
CA ALA A 106 2.00 -17.36 -5.19
C ALA A 106 0.67 -16.63 -4.91
N ALA A 107 0.72 -15.33 -4.60
CA ALA A 107 -0.46 -14.47 -4.45
C ALA A 107 -1.09 -14.07 -5.80
N GLY A 108 -0.50 -14.46 -6.93
CA GLY A 108 -0.99 -14.15 -8.28
C GLY A 108 -0.43 -12.87 -8.89
N CYS A 109 0.55 -12.23 -8.23
CA CYS A 109 1.18 -11.00 -8.72
C CYS A 109 2.16 -11.28 -9.88
N ASP A 110 2.18 -10.40 -10.87
CA ASP A 110 3.24 -10.34 -11.89
C ASP A 110 4.46 -9.63 -11.29
N VAL A 111 5.48 -10.40 -10.89
CA VAL A 111 6.66 -9.91 -10.16
C VAL A 111 7.87 -9.81 -11.06
N VAL A 112 8.35 -8.57 -11.25
CA VAL A 112 9.61 -8.24 -11.92
C VAL A 112 10.62 -7.79 -10.86
N ARG A 113 11.84 -8.31 -10.92
CA ARG A 113 12.94 -7.83 -10.07
C ARG A 113 13.95 -7.08 -10.90
N ALA A 114 14.35 -5.91 -10.42
CA ALA A 114 15.44 -5.12 -10.97
C ALA A 114 16.57 -5.01 -9.94
N ALA A 115 17.78 -5.43 -10.32
CA ALA A 115 18.95 -5.25 -9.50
C ALA A 115 19.38 -3.77 -9.50
N LEU A 116 19.82 -3.27 -8.34
CA LEU A 116 20.28 -1.89 -8.18
C LEU A 116 21.75 -1.74 -8.63
N THR A 117 22.07 -2.15 -9.86
CA THR A 117 23.45 -2.13 -10.38
C THR A 117 23.89 -0.74 -10.84
N SER A 118 22.97 0.07 -11.36
CA SER A 118 23.23 1.42 -11.87
C SER A 118 21.98 2.28 -11.84
N TRP A 119 22.13 3.57 -11.52
CA TRP A 119 21.06 4.57 -11.58
C TRP A 119 20.36 4.62 -12.95
N ARG A 120 21.13 4.51 -14.04
CA ARG A 120 20.59 4.56 -15.40
C ARG A 120 19.65 3.38 -15.66
N ASP A 121 20.03 2.20 -15.21
CA ASP A 121 19.25 0.97 -15.38
C ASP A 121 18.00 1.01 -14.51
N ILE A 122 18.13 1.46 -13.26
CA ILE A 122 17.00 1.64 -12.32
C ILE A 122 15.95 2.57 -12.93
N ARG A 123 16.37 3.73 -13.43
CA ARG A 123 15.45 4.71 -14.02
C ARG A 123 14.77 4.16 -15.27
N THR A 124 15.51 3.50 -16.16
CA THR A 124 14.93 2.91 -17.37
C THR A 124 13.89 1.82 -17.03
N VAL A 125 14.17 0.96 -16.06
CA VAL A 125 13.20 -0.08 -15.66
C VAL A 125 11.99 0.54 -14.98
N LEU A 126 12.17 1.54 -14.14
CA LEU A 126 11.07 2.28 -13.52
C LEU A 126 10.18 2.96 -14.56
N GLU A 127 10.75 3.69 -15.51
CA GLU A 127 10.01 4.35 -16.59
C GLU A 127 9.22 3.33 -17.43
N GLN A 128 9.84 2.21 -17.80
CA GLN A 128 9.16 1.13 -18.53
C GLN A 128 8.02 0.52 -17.70
N PHE A 129 8.21 0.33 -16.40
CA PHE A 129 7.20 -0.26 -15.54
C PHE A 129 6.01 0.67 -15.30
N VAL A 130 6.27 1.97 -15.11
CA VAL A 130 5.26 2.99 -14.89
C VAL A 130 4.46 3.28 -16.16
N HIS A 131 5.12 3.33 -17.32
CA HIS A 131 4.50 3.70 -18.60
C HIS A 131 4.10 2.51 -19.48
N ALA A 132 4.32 1.27 -19.04
CA ALA A 132 3.82 0.10 -19.75
C ALA A 132 2.29 0.20 -19.91
N PRO A 133 1.74 -0.06 -21.11
CA PRO A 133 0.30 -0.02 -21.37
C PRO A 133 -0.47 -0.98 -20.46
#